data_AF-A0A9X3DWF8-F1
#
_entry.id   AF-A0A9X3DWF8-F1
#
_cell.length_a   1.000
_cell.length_b   1.000
_cell.length_c   1.000
_cell.angle_alpha   90.00
_cell.angle_beta   90.00
_cell.angle_gamma   90.00
#
_symmetry.space_group_name_H-M   'P 1'
#
loop_
_entity.id
_entity.type
_entity.pdbx_description
1 polymer ?
#
loop_
_entity_poly.entity_id
_entity_poly.type
_entity_poly.pdbx_seq_one_letter_code
_entity_poly.pdbx_strand_id
1 'polypeptide(L)'
;MNLKAFFWFAGAGCVLQACTSISTSTSDTFKQYASPQEVIDKKNINDNQRSSKEYVYDWGPKQGHQSVQSLTPKTYLNRYCVAKGGRFSQVETSTMKLVKDVWTKKLLNTYSSVKQGIGAYHCVESNGQQWYVSIEPLSERKLAQTETRAVILQTRVLSLDELKKLYNTNSNVIIAQQEKKSKHHPAKNTEIKTNNSKNTYVNSAVKTTSVKPIEEKKAVVQVVEEVKEKPQVEKVVNTPQAQQMQLYSAARKDLGRGQNQINACNNAERAYNYGRLHGTSGINVYAESGVLVARCLTNVPSYGQRFSNPQDRAKRILQNLSTNQNHAVAKHMLKQMK
;
A
#
# COMPACT_ATOMS: atom_id res chain seq x y z
N MET A 1 18.97 69.26 47.05
CA MET A 1 18.16 68.10 47.52
C MET A 1 17.79 67.30 46.29
N ASN A 2 18.42 66.14 46.07
CA ASN A 2 17.88 64.78 46.33
C ASN A 2 16.57 64.51 45.55
N LEU A 3 16.34 63.37 44.87
CA LEU A 3 17.09 62.19 44.46
C LEU A 3 16.08 61.38 43.58
N LYS A 4 16.54 60.82 42.45
CA LYS A 4 16.01 59.61 41.76
C LYS A 4 14.52 59.49 41.37
N ALA A 5 14.27 59.27 40.08
CA ALA A 5 13.90 57.94 39.56
C ALA A 5 13.77 57.96 38.03
N PHE A 6 14.83 57.51 37.36
CA PHE A 6 14.78 57.05 35.97
C PHE A 6 14.20 55.63 35.98
N PHE A 7 13.08 55.41 35.28
CA PHE A 7 12.69 54.08 34.83
C PHE A 7 12.62 54.08 33.30
N TRP A 8 13.72 53.61 32.71
CA TRP A 8 13.75 53.07 31.36
C TRP A 8 12.90 51.81 31.32
N PHE A 9 11.78 51.81 30.60
CA PHE A 9 11.24 50.57 30.04
C PHE A 9 11.71 50.48 28.60
N ALA A 10 12.89 49.86 28.44
CA ALA A 10 13.31 49.25 27.20
C ALA A 10 12.29 48.15 26.87
N GLY A 11 11.40 48.44 25.91
CA GLY A 11 10.53 47.45 25.30
C GLY A 11 11.39 46.45 24.53
N ALA A 12 11.83 45.41 25.20
CA ALA A 12 12.41 44.23 24.57
C ALA A 12 11.36 43.63 23.64
N GLY A 13 11.56 43.82 22.33
CA GLY A 13 10.83 43.10 21.30
C GLY A 13 11.11 41.61 21.46
N CYS A 14 10.20 40.90 22.11
CA CYS A 14 10.15 39.45 22.05
C CYS A 14 9.80 39.05 20.62
N VAL A 15 10.83 38.79 19.81
CA VAL A 15 10.69 38.04 18.57
C VAL A 15 10.38 36.60 18.99
N LEU A 16 9.10 36.31 19.18
CA LEU A 16 8.63 34.93 19.27
C LEU A 16 8.80 34.32 17.88
N GLN A 17 10.01 33.82 17.60
CA GLN A 17 10.20 32.75 16.64
C GLN A 17 9.49 31.51 17.19
N ALA A 18 8.18 31.46 16.99
CA ALA A 18 7.43 30.23 17.09
C ALA A 18 7.89 29.32 15.95
N CYS A 19 8.94 28.54 16.22
CA CYS A 19 9.16 27.27 15.55
C CYS A 19 7.92 26.41 15.80
N THR A 20 6.89 26.57 14.99
CA THR A 20 5.87 25.54 14.85
C THR A 20 6.56 24.38 14.17
N SER A 21 7.07 23.44 14.96
CA SER A 21 7.33 22.08 14.55
C SER A 21 6.02 21.51 14.02
N ILE A 22 5.83 21.65 12.71
CA ILE A 22 4.77 20.99 11.96
C ILE A 22 4.97 19.50 12.19
N SER A 23 4.02 18.91 12.90
CA SER A 23 3.86 17.49 13.11
C SER A 23 4.03 16.76 11.78
N THR A 24 5.14 16.05 11.65
CA THR A 24 5.42 15.23 10.49
C THR A 24 4.38 14.10 10.44
N SER A 25 3.68 14.05 9.31
CA SER A 25 2.76 12.98 8.96
C SER A 25 3.42 11.62 9.16
N THR A 26 2.62 10.62 9.56
CA THR A 26 2.98 9.22 9.85
C THR A 26 3.88 8.50 8.82
N SER A 27 4.15 9.09 7.66
CA SER A 27 5.17 8.66 6.70
C SER A 27 6.59 8.64 7.27
N ASP A 28 6.91 9.49 8.26
CA ASP A 28 8.24 9.50 8.87
C ASP A 28 8.57 8.19 9.58
N THR A 29 7.57 7.51 10.15
CA THR A 29 7.77 6.22 10.83
C THR A 29 8.23 5.10 9.89
N PHE A 30 8.04 5.23 8.57
CA PHE A 30 8.51 4.23 7.61
C PHE A 30 9.90 4.55 7.05
N LYS A 31 10.44 5.76 7.26
CA LYS A 31 11.79 6.12 6.82
C LYS A 31 12.87 5.31 7.52
N GLN A 32 12.60 4.87 8.76
CA GLN A 32 13.53 4.12 9.61
C GLN A 32 13.85 2.72 9.07
N TYR A 33 13.00 2.14 8.22
CA TYR A 33 13.25 0.83 7.65
C TYR A 33 14.29 0.93 6.52
N ALA A 34 15.26 0.03 6.52
CA ALA A 34 16.35 -0.05 5.57
C ALA A 34 15.93 -0.73 4.26
N SER A 35 14.99 -1.68 4.30
CA SER A 35 14.55 -2.45 3.13
C SER A 35 13.05 -2.79 3.15
N PRO A 36 12.44 -3.12 2.00
CA PRO A 36 11.08 -3.65 1.97
C PRO A 36 10.93 -4.96 2.75
N GLN A 37 11.98 -5.79 2.80
CA GLN A 37 11.97 -7.02 3.59
C GLN A 37 11.87 -6.72 5.08
N GLU A 38 12.61 -5.72 5.57
CA GLU A 38 12.51 -5.31 6.97
C GLU A 38 11.11 -4.80 7.32
N VAL A 39 10.42 -4.13 6.39
CA VAL A 39 9.01 -3.75 6.59
C VAL A 39 8.13 -4.99 6.72
N ILE A 40 8.32 -5.99 5.86
CA ILE A 40 7.57 -7.26 5.92
C ILE A 40 7.75 -7.92 7.29
N ASP A 41 8.98 -7.98 7.78
CA ASP A 41 9.32 -8.66 9.03
C ASP A 41 8.84 -7.85 10.25
N LYS A 42 9.24 -6.57 10.35
CA LYS A 42 8.94 -5.71 11.52
C LYS A 42 7.47 -5.33 11.64
N LYS A 43 6.72 -5.30 10.53
CA LYS A 43 5.27 -5.09 10.57
C LYS A 43 4.47 -6.38 10.62
N ASN A 44 5.12 -7.55 10.71
CA ASN A 44 4.49 -8.87 10.68
C ASN A 44 3.50 -8.98 9.51
N ILE A 45 3.95 -8.62 8.30
CA ILE A 45 3.15 -8.74 7.07
C ILE A 45 3.01 -10.22 6.69
N ASN A 46 4.06 -11.01 6.92
CA ASN A 46 3.97 -12.44 7.01
C ASN A 46 4.08 -12.85 8.49
N ASP A 47 3.64 -14.06 8.85
CA ASP A 47 3.89 -14.57 10.20
C ASP A 47 5.35 -14.96 10.36
N ASN A 48 5.95 -14.75 11.54
CA ASN A 48 7.38 -15.03 11.74
C ASN A 48 7.74 -16.52 11.55
N GLN A 49 6.75 -17.42 11.67
CA GLN A 49 6.90 -18.86 11.46
C GLN A 49 6.43 -19.33 10.07
N ARG A 50 5.75 -18.48 9.29
CA ARG A 50 5.17 -18.85 7.99
C ARG A 50 5.38 -17.73 6.99
N SER A 51 5.78 -18.06 5.78
CA SER A 51 5.97 -17.07 4.69
C SER A 51 4.66 -16.47 4.15
N SER A 52 3.61 -16.43 4.97
CA SER A 52 2.27 -15.94 4.69
C SER A 52 1.55 -15.58 5.99
N LYS A 53 0.51 -14.76 5.90
CA LYS A 53 -0.34 -14.41 7.05
C LYS A 53 -1.81 -14.33 6.64
N GLU A 54 -2.67 -14.57 7.61
CA GLU A 54 -4.12 -14.43 7.46
C GLU A 54 -4.58 -12.97 7.58
N TYR A 55 -5.44 -12.56 6.66
CA TYR A 55 -6.05 -11.24 6.62
C TYR A 55 -7.54 -11.33 6.39
N VAL A 56 -8.33 -10.73 7.28
CA VAL A 56 -9.79 -10.65 7.09
C VAL A 56 -10.11 -9.75 5.91
N TYR A 57 -10.94 -10.21 4.98
CA TYR A 57 -11.38 -9.40 3.82
C TYR A 57 -12.89 -9.17 3.78
N ASP A 58 -13.64 -9.92 4.60
CA ASP A 58 -15.07 -9.78 4.80
C ASP A 58 -15.41 -10.16 6.26
N TRP A 59 -16.05 -9.25 6.98
CA TRP A 59 -16.46 -9.46 8.38
C TRP A 59 -17.89 -10.01 8.49
N GLY A 60 -18.56 -10.21 7.36
CA GLY A 60 -19.96 -10.58 7.30
C GLY A 60 -20.89 -9.40 7.64
N PRO A 61 -22.21 -9.61 7.52
CA PRO A 61 -23.20 -8.53 7.58
C PRO A 61 -23.27 -7.84 8.94
N LYS A 62 -23.05 -8.57 10.04
CA LYS A 62 -23.14 -8.03 11.41
C LYS A 62 -21.96 -7.12 11.79
N GLN A 63 -20.82 -7.27 11.09
CA GLN A 63 -19.57 -6.57 11.42
C GLN A 63 -19.02 -5.78 10.22
N GLY A 64 -19.85 -5.46 9.23
CA GLY A 64 -19.44 -4.79 7.99
C GLY A 64 -18.85 -3.38 8.16
N HIS A 65 -18.93 -2.79 9.36
CA HIS A 65 -18.25 -1.54 9.71
C HIS A 65 -16.75 -1.72 9.97
N GLN A 66 -16.30 -2.95 10.23
CA GLN A 66 -14.90 -3.23 10.52
C GLN A 66 -14.05 -3.14 9.26
N SER A 67 -12.81 -2.70 9.45
CA SER A 67 -11.88 -2.51 8.35
C SER A 67 -11.41 -3.84 7.77
N VAL A 68 -11.51 -3.99 6.45
CA VAL A 68 -10.84 -5.08 5.75
C VAL A 68 -9.33 -4.98 5.94
N GLN A 69 -8.70 -6.10 6.23
CA GLN A 69 -7.27 -6.21 6.51
C GLN A 69 -6.48 -6.71 5.30
N SER A 70 -7.13 -7.27 4.27
CA SER A 70 -6.47 -7.81 3.05
C SER A 70 -5.62 -6.78 2.29
N LEU A 71 -5.86 -5.49 2.49
CA LEU A 71 -5.09 -4.40 1.89
C LEU A 71 -3.84 -4.00 2.71
N THR A 72 -3.65 -4.57 3.89
CA THR A 72 -2.55 -4.20 4.81
C THR A 72 -1.17 -4.36 4.17
N PRO A 73 -0.83 -5.49 3.52
CA PRO A 73 0.49 -5.66 2.91
C PRO A 73 0.81 -4.55 1.90
N LYS A 74 -0.10 -4.34 0.94
CA LYS A 74 0.00 -3.29 -0.08
C LYS A 74 0.14 -1.91 0.53
N THR A 75 -0.67 -1.61 1.56
CA THR A 75 -0.69 -0.29 2.20
C THR A 75 0.63 0.02 2.89
N TYR A 76 1.21 -0.94 3.62
CA TYR A 76 2.47 -0.73 4.34
C TYR A 76 3.64 -0.58 3.38
N LEU A 77 3.71 -1.39 2.33
CA LEU A 77 4.77 -1.31 1.32
C LEU A 77 4.66 -0.01 0.49
N ASN A 78 3.44 0.43 0.17
CA ASN A 78 3.22 1.73 -0.45
C ASN A 78 3.71 2.88 0.45
N ARG A 79 3.38 2.85 1.75
CA ARG A 79 3.85 3.87 2.70
C ARG A 79 5.36 3.91 2.82
N TYR A 80 6.00 2.74 2.84
CA TYR A 80 7.45 2.64 2.81
C TYR A 80 8.05 3.27 1.56
N CYS A 81 7.57 2.89 0.38
CA CYS A 81 8.01 3.46 -0.90
C CYS A 81 7.86 4.99 -0.92
N VAL A 82 6.69 5.50 -0.53
CA VAL A 82 6.43 6.95 -0.48
C VAL A 82 7.29 7.67 0.56
N ALA A 83 7.60 7.04 1.70
CA ALA A 83 8.47 7.60 2.72
C ALA A 83 9.92 7.78 2.22
N LYS A 84 10.36 6.93 1.28
CA LYS A 84 11.63 7.04 0.54
C LYS A 84 11.53 7.95 -0.70
N GLY A 85 10.48 8.78 -0.79
CA GLY A 85 10.25 9.69 -1.93
C GLY A 85 9.86 8.97 -3.22
N GLY A 86 9.57 7.67 -3.15
CA GLY A 86 9.31 6.83 -4.30
C GLY A 86 7.86 6.76 -4.76
N ARG A 87 7.65 6.06 -5.87
CA ARG A 87 6.34 5.76 -6.45
C ARG A 87 6.09 4.26 -6.47
N PHE A 88 5.04 3.83 -5.77
CA PHE A 88 4.61 2.44 -5.72
C PHE A 88 3.51 2.21 -6.76
N SER A 89 3.74 1.28 -7.68
CA SER A 89 2.81 0.98 -8.77
C SER A 89 2.62 -0.51 -8.94
N GLN A 90 1.39 -0.93 -9.23
CA GLN A 90 1.13 -2.31 -9.62
C GLN A 90 1.66 -2.54 -11.04
N VAL A 91 2.42 -3.60 -11.23
CA VAL A 91 3.00 -3.99 -12.53
C VAL A 91 2.38 -5.27 -13.08
N GLU A 92 1.89 -6.16 -12.22
CA GLU A 92 1.16 -7.36 -12.62
C GLU A 92 -0.07 -7.57 -11.75
N THR A 93 -1.13 -8.07 -12.38
CA THR A 93 -2.33 -8.51 -11.65
C THR A 93 -2.17 -9.97 -11.25
N SER A 94 -2.48 -10.31 -10.00
CA SER A 94 -2.49 -11.71 -9.57
C SER A 94 -3.48 -12.52 -10.40
N THR A 95 -3.02 -13.65 -10.91
CA THR A 95 -3.86 -14.69 -11.51
C THR A 95 -4.27 -15.75 -10.48
N MET A 96 -3.92 -15.53 -9.20
CA MET A 96 -4.15 -16.45 -8.09
C MET A 96 -3.62 -17.86 -8.37
N LYS A 97 -2.46 -17.98 -9.01
CA LYS A 97 -1.84 -19.27 -9.38
C LYS A 97 -1.60 -20.17 -8.16
N LEU A 98 -1.32 -19.58 -7.01
CA LEU A 98 -1.03 -20.31 -5.77
C LEU A 98 -2.29 -20.82 -5.04
N VAL A 99 -3.47 -20.31 -5.39
CA VAL A 99 -4.74 -20.84 -4.89
C VAL A 99 -5.07 -22.13 -5.65
N LYS A 100 -5.22 -23.25 -4.93
CA LYS A 100 -5.51 -24.55 -5.57
C LYS A 100 -6.98 -24.68 -5.98
N ASP A 101 -7.90 -24.22 -5.14
CA ASP A 101 -9.34 -24.37 -5.36
C ASP A 101 -9.91 -23.30 -6.31
N VAL A 102 -10.63 -23.76 -7.33
CA VAL A 102 -11.22 -22.90 -8.37
C VAL A 102 -12.36 -22.06 -7.79
N TRP A 103 -13.14 -22.60 -6.86
CA TRP A 103 -14.22 -21.86 -6.20
C TRP A 103 -13.66 -20.70 -5.39
N THR A 104 -12.60 -20.93 -4.63
CA THR A 104 -11.87 -19.91 -3.89
C THR A 104 -11.38 -18.80 -4.82
N LYS A 105 -10.82 -19.12 -6.00
CA LYS A 105 -10.44 -18.09 -6.99
C LYS A 105 -11.64 -17.25 -7.43
N LYS A 106 -12.77 -17.88 -7.74
CA LYS A 106 -13.99 -17.17 -8.15
C LYS A 106 -14.49 -16.26 -7.04
N LEU A 107 -14.52 -16.77 -5.81
CA LEU A 107 -14.93 -16.02 -4.62
C LEU A 107 -14.02 -14.81 -4.39
N LEU A 108 -12.71 -15.00 -4.25
CA LEU A 108 -11.78 -13.90 -4.00
C LEU A 108 -11.84 -12.82 -5.11
N ASN A 109 -12.20 -13.19 -6.34
CA ASN A 109 -12.39 -12.24 -7.44
C ASN A 109 -13.65 -11.37 -7.33
N THR A 110 -14.64 -11.73 -6.51
CA THR A 110 -15.84 -10.90 -6.28
C THR A 110 -15.57 -9.78 -5.28
N TYR A 111 -14.56 -9.92 -4.42
CA TYR A 111 -14.23 -8.94 -3.38
C TYR A 111 -13.17 -7.95 -3.87
N SER A 112 -13.57 -6.69 -4.04
CA SER A 112 -12.66 -5.63 -4.49
C SER A 112 -11.48 -5.40 -3.53
N SER A 113 -11.70 -5.59 -2.23
CA SER A 113 -10.67 -5.47 -1.18
C SER A 113 -9.53 -6.48 -1.34
N VAL A 114 -9.81 -7.68 -1.87
CA VAL A 114 -8.78 -8.67 -2.18
C VAL A 114 -8.16 -8.33 -3.54
N LYS A 115 -9.00 -8.13 -4.56
CA LYS A 115 -8.55 -7.91 -5.95
C LYS A 115 -7.61 -6.71 -6.10
N GLN A 116 -7.81 -5.66 -5.31
CA GLN A 116 -6.96 -4.48 -5.29
C GLN A 116 -5.68 -4.65 -4.47
N GLY A 117 -5.62 -5.65 -3.58
CA GLY A 117 -4.49 -5.89 -2.68
C GLY A 117 -3.43 -6.83 -3.25
N ILE A 118 -3.82 -7.71 -4.17
CA ILE A 118 -2.97 -8.80 -4.69
C ILE A 118 -2.34 -8.47 -6.05
N GLY A 119 -1.23 -9.15 -6.35
CA GLY A 119 -0.44 -8.98 -7.58
C GLY A 119 0.99 -8.56 -7.27
N ALA A 120 1.71 -8.14 -8.30
CA ALA A 120 3.07 -7.63 -8.15
C ALA A 120 3.13 -6.12 -8.27
N TYR A 121 4.00 -5.54 -7.47
CA TYR A 121 4.20 -4.12 -7.36
C TYR A 121 5.68 -3.78 -7.50
N HIS A 122 5.92 -2.59 -8.03
CA HIS A 122 7.23 -2.00 -8.26
C HIS A 122 7.29 -0.66 -7.53
N CYS A 123 8.38 -0.45 -6.80
CA CYS A 123 8.74 0.85 -6.27
C CYS A 123 9.98 1.37 -6.99
N VAL A 124 9.95 2.64 -7.35
CA VAL A 124 11.14 3.42 -7.73
C VAL A 124 11.28 4.54 -6.72
N GLU A 125 12.35 4.52 -5.93
CA GLU A 125 12.68 5.50 -4.90
C GLU A 125 13.37 6.73 -5.50
N SER A 126 13.41 7.84 -4.76
CA SER A 126 14.00 9.09 -5.26
C SER A 126 15.52 9.02 -5.47
N ASN A 127 16.19 8.09 -4.80
CA ASN A 127 17.63 7.81 -4.96
C ASN A 127 17.94 6.87 -6.14
N GLY A 128 16.92 6.46 -6.92
CA GLY A 128 17.08 5.52 -8.02
C GLY A 128 17.03 4.04 -7.64
N GLN A 129 16.96 3.72 -6.33
CA GLN A 129 16.76 2.35 -5.87
C GLN A 129 15.38 1.84 -6.33
N GLN A 130 15.34 0.59 -6.77
CA GLN A 130 14.11 -0.04 -7.20
C GLN A 130 13.98 -1.45 -6.64
N TRP A 131 12.74 -1.87 -6.39
CA TRP A 131 12.45 -3.20 -5.87
C TRP A 131 11.05 -3.65 -6.30
N TYR A 132 10.88 -4.96 -6.35
CA TYR A 132 9.63 -5.61 -6.69
C TYR A 132 9.13 -6.44 -5.50
N VAL A 133 7.82 -6.50 -5.35
CA VAL A 133 7.18 -7.31 -4.33
C VAL A 133 5.93 -7.98 -4.91
N SER A 134 5.73 -9.25 -4.60
CA SER A 134 4.50 -9.98 -4.87
C SER A 134 3.65 -10.09 -3.61
N ILE A 135 2.34 -9.93 -3.76
CA ILE A 135 1.34 -10.22 -2.72
C ILE A 135 0.35 -11.20 -3.36
N GLU A 136 0.45 -12.48 -3.01
CA GLU A 136 -0.31 -13.54 -3.66
C GLU A 136 -1.19 -14.31 -2.65
N PRO A 137 -2.44 -14.61 -2.98
CA PRO A 137 -3.28 -15.45 -2.13
C PRO A 137 -2.87 -16.91 -2.25
N LEU A 138 -2.80 -17.60 -1.12
CA LEU A 138 -2.53 -19.04 -1.05
C LEU A 138 -3.82 -19.84 -0.86
N SER A 139 -4.74 -19.31 -0.06
CA SER A 139 -6.02 -19.94 0.25
C SER A 139 -6.97 -18.94 0.92
N GLU A 140 -8.19 -19.39 1.16
CA GLU A 140 -9.25 -18.66 1.82
C GLU A 140 -9.93 -19.58 2.82
N ARG A 141 -10.45 -19.02 3.91
CA ARG A 141 -11.35 -19.74 4.80
C ARG A 141 -12.35 -18.81 5.47
N LYS A 142 -13.51 -19.37 5.79
CA LYS A 142 -14.44 -18.81 6.76
C LYS A 142 -13.94 -19.14 8.17
N LEU A 143 -13.89 -18.15 9.06
CA LEU A 143 -13.53 -18.33 10.46
C LEU A 143 -14.68 -18.99 11.21
N ALA A 144 -14.37 -20.06 11.95
CA ALA A 144 -15.37 -20.86 12.66
C ALA A 144 -16.26 -19.98 13.55
N GLN A 145 -17.55 -20.31 13.61
CA GLN A 145 -18.56 -19.65 14.46
C GLN A 145 -18.86 -18.19 14.10
N THR A 146 -18.35 -17.69 12.97
CA THR A 146 -18.63 -16.33 12.45
C THR A 146 -18.92 -16.37 10.96
N GLU A 147 -19.50 -15.28 10.43
CA GLU A 147 -19.58 -15.03 8.98
C GLU A 147 -18.29 -14.40 8.42
N THR A 148 -17.27 -14.23 9.27
CA THR A 148 -16.00 -13.61 8.89
C THR A 148 -15.21 -14.54 7.97
N ARG A 149 -14.66 -13.97 6.91
CA ARG A 149 -13.84 -14.66 5.92
C ARG A 149 -12.46 -14.01 5.83
N ALA A 150 -11.46 -14.85 5.74
CA ALA A 150 -10.06 -14.45 5.71
C ALA A 150 -9.32 -15.10 4.55
N VAL A 151 -8.39 -14.34 3.98
CA VAL A 151 -7.49 -14.77 2.92
C VAL A 151 -6.10 -14.91 3.48
N ILE A 152 -5.41 -15.99 3.15
CA ILE A 152 -4.02 -16.19 3.53
C ILE A 152 -3.16 -15.64 2.39
N LEU A 153 -2.43 -14.56 2.68
CA LEU A 153 -1.59 -13.86 1.72
C LEU A 153 -0.11 -14.15 1.99
N GLN A 154 0.63 -14.44 0.92
CA GLN A 154 2.09 -14.46 0.92
C GLN A 154 2.62 -13.17 0.32
N THR A 155 3.46 -12.46 1.06
CA THR A 155 4.17 -11.28 0.57
C THR A 155 5.65 -11.60 0.39
N ARG A 156 6.23 -11.38 -0.79
CA ARG A 156 7.65 -11.66 -1.07
C ARG A 156 8.30 -10.57 -1.89
N VAL A 157 9.45 -10.08 -1.43
CA VAL A 157 10.35 -9.29 -2.29
C VAL A 157 10.89 -10.21 -3.40
N LEU A 158 10.93 -9.72 -4.62
CA LEU A 158 11.36 -10.48 -5.80
C LEU A 158 12.47 -9.74 -6.55
N SER A 159 13.37 -10.51 -7.15
CA SER A 159 14.17 -10.05 -8.29
C SER A 159 13.32 -9.92 -9.55
N LEU A 160 13.85 -9.24 -10.57
CA LEU A 160 13.16 -9.07 -11.84
C LEU A 160 12.93 -10.41 -12.55
N ASP A 161 13.87 -11.35 -12.46
CA ASP A 161 13.75 -12.67 -13.09
C ASP A 161 12.71 -13.55 -12.38
N GLU A 162 12.65 -13.50 -11.04
CA GLU A 162 11.59 -14.17 -10.28
C GLU A 162 10.21 -13.60 -10.64
N LEU A 163 10.10 -12.29 -10.81
CA LEU A 163 8.86 -11.64 -11.24
C LEU A 163 8.40 -12.18 -12.60
N LYS A 164 9.28 -12.16 -13.61
CA LYS A 164 8.99 -12.68 -14.96
C LYS A 164 8.58 -14.15 -14.90
N LYS A 165 9.27 -14.97 -14.11
CA LYS A 165 8.96 -16.40 -13.92
C LYS A 165 7.60 -16.61 -13.25
N LEU A 166 7.24 -15.79 -12.27
CA LEU A 166 5.98 -15.93 -11.55
C LEU A 166 4.76 -15.61 -12.44
N TYR A 167 4.87 -14.53 -13.24
CA TYR A 167 3.76 -14.07 -14.08
C TYR A 167 3.83 -14.56 -15.53
N ASN A 168 4.88 -15.31 -15.91
CA ASN A 168 5.14 -15.75 -17.28
C ASN A 168 5.12 -14.58 -18.28
N THR A 169 5.54 -13.39 -17.85
CA THR A 169 5.50 -12.21 -18.69
C THR A 169 6.80 -12.12 -19.49
N ASN A 170 6.70 -12.27 -20.81
CA ASN A 170 7.72 -11.81 -21.78
C ASN A 170 7.69 -10.27 -21.88
N SER A 171 7.66 -9.58 -20.75
CA SER A 171 7.49 -8.13 -20.73
C SER A 171 8.84 -7.46 -20.99
N ASN A 172 8.91 -6.80 -22.14
CA ASN A 172 9.74 -5.62 -22.35
C ASN A 172 9.40 -4.61 -21.24
N VAL A 173 10.08 -4.72 -20.11
CA VAL A 173 10.15 -3.63 -19.14
C VAL A 173 10.77 -2.48 -19.91
N ILE A 174 9.95 -1.46 -20.18
CA ILE A 174 10.33 -0.27 -20.94
C ILE A 174 11.50 0.39 -20.20
N ILE A 175 12.71 0.05 -20.61
CA ILE A 175 13.90 0.88 -20.43
C ILE A 175 13.74 2.00 -21.45
N ALA A 176 13.08 3.07 -21.04
CA ALA A 176 13.16 4.34 -21.74
C ALA A 176 14.04 5.26 -20.88
N GLN A 177 15.35 5.23 -21.14
CA GLN A 177 16.22 6.38 -21.40
C GLN A 177 17.71 5.96 -21.37
N GLN A 178 18.47 6.51 -22.33
CA GLN A 178 19.87 6.26 -22.74
C GLN A 178 20.01 5.18 -23.85
N GLU A 179 20.43 5.43 -25.09
CA GLU A 179 20.86 6.62 -25.83
C GLU A 179 20.54 6.41 -27.33
N LYS A 180 20.28 7.50 -28.06
CA LYS A 180 20.27 7.51 -29.53
C LYS A 180 21.69 7.76 -30.05
N LYS A 181 22.17 6.83 -30.87
CA LYS A 181 23.09 6.90 -32.05
C LYS A 181 23.99 5.65 -31.98
N SER A 182 24.20 4.85 -33.03
CA SER A 182 24.24 5.15 -34.46
C SER A 182 23.83 3.93 -35.29
N LYS A 183 23.45 4.19 -36.54
CA LYS A 183 23.10 3.21 -37.58
C LYS A 183 24.34 2.42 -38.02
N HIS A 184 24.23 1.09 -38.12
CA HIS A 184 24.62 0.33 -39.31
C HIS A 184 24.16 -1.15 -39.22
N HIS A 185 23.39 -1.57 -40.21
CA HIS A 185 23.18 -2.97 -40.63
C HIS A 185 24.36 -3.41 -41.54
N PRO A 186 24.41 -4.66 -42.04
CA PRO A 186 24.13 -5.98 -41.43
C PRO A 186 25.15 -7.06 -41.85
N ALA A 187 25.17 -8.24 -41.21
CA ALA A 187 25.46 -9.57 -41.79
C ALA A 187 25.59 -10.59 -40.64
N LYS A 188 25.00 -11.80 -40.59
CA LYS A 188 24.77 -12.93 -41.51
C LYS A 188 25.56 -14.14 -40.96
N ASN A 189 24.85 -15.25 -40.71
CA ASN A 189 25.30 -16.61 -40.42
C ASN A 189 25.95 -16.82 -39.03
N THR A 190 25.83 -17.96 -38.33
CA THR A 190 25.67 -19.35 -38.79
C THR A 190 25.04 -20.19 -37.67
N GLU A 191 24.18 -21.14 -38.05
CA GLU A 191 23.83 -22.32 -37.25
C GLU A 191 25.10 -23.09 -36.83
N ILE A 192 25.12 -23.70 -35.65
CA ILE A 192 25.69 -25.05 -35.43
C ILE A 192 24.95 -25.71 -34.27
N LYS A 193 24.60 -26.97 -34.53
CA LYS A 193 23.89 -27.95 -33.75
C LYS A 193 24.71 -28.50 -32.57
N THR A 194 23.97 -28.83 -31.50
CA THR A 194 24.01 -30.08 -30.71
C THR A 194 25.35 -30.56 -30.16
N ASN A 195 25.41 -30.79 -28.83
CA ASN A 195 25.72 -32.12 -28.30
C ASN A 195 25.32 -32.34 -26.84
N ASN A 196 24.74 -33.52 -26.63
CA ASN A 196 24.39 -34.17 -25.37
C ASN A 196 25.61 -34.34 -24.44
N SER A 197 25.34 -34.39 -23.12
CA SER A 197 25.74 -35.55 -22.31
C SER A 197 24.96 -35.63 -21.01
N LYS A 198 24.35 -36.80 -20.82
CA LYS A 198 23.78 -37.32 -19.57
C LYS A 198 24.93 -37.64 -18.60
N ASN A 199 24.72 -37.45 -17.29
CA ASN A 199 25.17 -38.40 -16.28
C ASN A 199 24.29 -38.34 -15.00
N THR A 200 23.42 -39.34 -14.94
CA THR A 200 22.97 -40.21 -13.84
C THR A 200 23.46 -39.96 -12.40
N TYR A 201 22.46 -39.81 -11.50
CA TYR A 201 22.29 -40.30 -10.12
C TYR A 201 23.49 -40.47 -9.17
N VAL A 202 23.37 -39.90 -7.96
CA VAL A 202 23.50 -40.64 -6.68
C VAL A 202 22.51 -40.07 -5.64
N ASN A 203 21.62 -40.93 -5.17
CA ASN A 203 20.84 -40.77 -3.94
C ASN A 203 21.73 -41.12 -2.73
N SER A 204 21.61 -40.38 -1.63
CA SER A 204 21.92 -40.88 -0.29
C SER A 204 20.88 -40.38 0.70
N ALA A 205 20.02 -41.31 1.12
CA ALA A 205 19.20 -41.22 2.32
C ALA A 205 19.97 -41.83 3.50
N VAL A 206 19.30 -41.87 4.67
CA VAL A 206 19.65 -42.56 5.94
C VAL A 206 20.37 -41.60 6.93
N LYS A 207 19.93 -41.37 8.17
CA LYS A 207 19.27 -42.23 9.17
C LYS A 207 18.51 -41.41 10.24
N THR A 208 17.46 -42.02 10.76
CA THR A 208 16.68 -41.78 11.97
C THR A 208 17.47 -41.92 13.29
N THR A 209 17.11 -41.15 14.32
CA THR A 209 16.91 -41.68 15.69
C THR A 209 16.04 -40.76 16.54
N SER A 210 15.12 -41.40 17.25
CA SER A 210 14.12 -40.94 18.21
C SER A 210 14.68 -40.79 19.63
N VAL A 211 14.18 -39.82 20.42
CA VAL A 211 13.87 -40.00 21.86
C VAL A 211 12.61 -39.19 22.23
N LYS A 212 11.85 -39.78 23.16
CA LYS A 212 10.48 -39.56 23.63
C LYS A 212 10.27 -38.38 24.62
N PRO A 213 9.00 -38.08 24.99
CA PRO A 213 8.51 -36.83 25.57
C PRO A 213 8.33 -36.87 27.10
N ILE A 214 8.18 -35.70 27.73
CA ILE A 214 7.61 -35.47 29.08
C ILE A 214 6.93 -34.08 28.98
N GLU A 215 5.60 -33.98 28.83
CA GLU A 215 4.52 -34.13 29.82
C GLU A 215 4.33 -32.90 30.74
N GLU A 216 3.10 -32.39 30.64
CA GLU A 216 2.27 -31.56 31.51
C GLU A 216 2.88 -30.79 32.70
N LYS A 217 2.46 -29.53 32.83
CA LYS A 217 1.57 -29.15 33.94
C LYS A 217 0.73 -27.91 33.63
N LYS A 218 -0.58 -28.12 33.71
CA LYS A 218 -1.65 -27.13 33.74
C LYS A 218 -1.65 -26.36 35.07
N ALA A 219 -2.07 -25.11 34.94
CA ALA A 219 -3.01 -24.36 35.79
C ALA A 219 -2.76 -24.28 37.31
N VAL A 220 -2.59 -23.03 37.78
CA VAL A 220 -3.25 -22.56 39.00
C VAL A 220 -3.91 -21.22 38.69
N VAL A 221 -5.22 -21.20 38.88
CA VAL A 221 -6.11 -20.05 38.90
C VAL A 221 -6.04 -19.41 40.28
N GLN A 222 -5.79 -18.10 40.36
CA GLN A 222 -6.18 -17.25 41.50
C GLN A 222 -6.70 -15.93 40.91
N VAL A 223 -8.03 -15.77 40.88
CA VAL A 223 -8.85 -14.99 41.83
C VAL A 223 -8.68 -13.48 41.63
N VAL A 224 -9.71 -12.97 40.94
CA VAL A 224 -10.32 -11.64 40.92
C VAL A 224 -9.94 -10.72 42.09
N GLU A 225 -9.43 -9.52 41.76
CA GLU A 225 -9.65 -8.34 42.58
C GLU A 225 -9.79 -7.07 41.71
N GLU A 226 -11.02 -6.57 41.74
CA GLU A 226 -11.52 -5.19 41.57
C GLU A 226 -10.71 -4.16 40.77
N VAL A 227 -11.24 -3.85 39.57
CA VAL A 227 -10.86 -2.71 38.73
C VAL A 227 -11.37 -1.41 39.35
N LYS A 228 -10.48 -0.58 39.91
CA LYS A 228 -10.72 0.86 40.05
C LYS A 228 -10.44 1.55 38.72
N GLU A 229 -11.52 2.01 38.12
CA GLU A 229 -11.61 2.80 36.91
C GLU A 229 -10.82 4.13 37.05
N LYS A 230 -9.83 4.33 36.17
CA LYS A 230 -9.31 5.66 35.80
C LYS A 230 -9.52 5.85 34.30
N PRO A 231 -9.87 7.05 33.82
CA PRO A 231 -10.29 7.28 32.45
C PRO A 231 -9.13 7.01 31.50
N GLN A 232 -9.23 5.97 30.67
CA GLN A 232 -8.25 5.73 29.62
C GLN A 232 -8.50 6.72 28.49
N VAL A 233 -7.53 7.61 28.33
CA VAL A 233 -7.30 8.46 27.16
C VAL A 233 -7.57 7.66 25.88
N GLU A 234 -8.52 8.17 25.11
CA GLU A 234 -8.96 7.66 23.82
C GLU A 234 -7.75 7.46 22.90
N LYS A 235 -7.29 6.21 22.78
CA LYS A 235 -6.27 5.85 21.79
C LYS A 235 -6.91 6.06 20.43
N VAL A 236 -6.56 7.17 19.77
CA VAL A 236 -6.86 7.42 18.36
C VAL A 236 -6.39 6.22 17.54
N VAL A 237 -7.31 5.31 17.25
CA VAL A 237 -7.03 4.13 16.46
C VAL A 237 -6.74 4.62 15.05
N ASN A 238 -5.49 4.47 14.63
CA ASN A 238 -4.99 4.77 13.29
C ASN A 238 -5.57 3.77 12.25
N THR A 239 -6.90 3.73 12.10
CA THR A 239 -7.55 2.87 11.11
C THR A 239 -7.26 3.37 9.70
N PRO A 240 -7.12 2.47 8.70
CA PRO A 240 -6.98 2.88 7.30
C PRO A 240 -8.13 3.79 6.82
N GLN A 241 -9.35 3.59 7.34
CA GLN A 241 -10.54 4.40 7.07
C GLN A 241 -10.38 5.82 7.64
N ALA A 242 -10.01 5.95 8.91
CA ALA A 242 -9.77 7.25 9.53
C ALA A 242 -8.66 8.00 8.79
N GLN A 243 -7.61 7.29 8.37
CA GLN A 243 -6.52 7.87 7.60
C GLN A 243 -6.95 8.26 6.18
N GLN A 244 -7.73 7.43 5.48
CA GLN A 244 -8.28 7.77 4.16
C GLN A 244 -9.19 9.00 4.26
N MET A 245 -10.08 9.04 5.26
CA MET A 245 -10.96 10.17 5.54
C MET A 245 -10.19 11.44 5.89
N GLN A 246 -9.14 11.33 6.71
CA GLN A 246 -8.31 12.46 7.10
C GLN A 246 -7.57 13.05 5.88
N LEU A 247 -6.98 12.19 5.05
CA LEU A 247 -6.29 12.61 3.83
C LEU A 247 -7.26 13.26 2.83
N TYR A 248 -8.44 12.65 2.63
CA TYR A 248 -9.49 13.20 1.78
C TYR A 248 -9.98 14.56 2.28
N SER A 249 -10.26 14.67 3.58
CA SER A 249 -10.78 15.90 4.19
C SER A 249 -9.75 17.04 4.12
N ALA A 250 -8.48 16.74 4.38
CA ALA A 250 -7.38 17.69 4.22
C ALA A 250 -7.24 18.14 2.76
N ALA A 251 -7.25 17.20 1.81
CA ALA A 251 -7.16 17.51 0.38
C ALA A 251 -8.31 18.39 -0.09
N ARG A 252 -9.55 18.07 0.30
CA ARG A 252 -10.75 18.84 -0.07
C ARG A 252 -10.70 20.26 0.50
N LYS A 253 -10.27 20.43 1.75
CA LYS A 253 -10.12 21.72 2.42
C LYS A 253 -9.10 22.60 1.71
N ASP A 254 -7.90 22.07 1.46
CA ASP A 254 -6.80 22.82 0.87
C ASP A 254 -7.07 23.17 -0.60
N LEU A 255 -7.59 22.22 -1.39
CA LEU A 255 -8.01 22.48 -2.78
C LEU A 255 -9.16 23.50 -2.85
N GLY A 256 -10.13 23.43 -1.93
CA GLY A 256 -11.23 24.38 -1.86
C GLY A 256 -10.79 25.81 -1.52
N ARG A 257 -9.68 25.95 -0.79
CA ARG A 257 -9.09 27.25 -0.43
C ARG A 257 -7.99 27.72 -1.39
N GLY A 258 -7.62 26.89 -2.38
CA GLY A 258 -6.49 27.17 -3.27
C GLY A 258 -5.12 27.19 -2.58
N GLN A 259 -5.01 26.67 -1.35
CA GLN A 259 -3.78 26.64 -0.56
C GLN A 259 -3.09 25.28 -0.70
N ASN A 260 -1.77 25.24 -0.57
CA ASN A 260 -0.99 24.00 -0.51
C ASN A 260 -1.33 22.99 -1.63
N GLN A 261 -1.64 23.48 -2.85
CA GLN A 261 -2.29 22.70 -3.91
C GLN A 261 -1.56 21.39 -4.22
N ILE A 262 -0.22 21.40 -4.24
CA ILE A 262 0.60 20.19 -4.43
C ILE A 262 0.37 19.15 -3.34
N ASN A 263 0.42 19.57 -2.07
CA ASN A 263 0.22 18.68 -0.92
C ASN A 263 -1.22 18.17 -0.87
N ALA A 264 -2.19 19.02 -1.22
CA ALA A 264 -3.59 18.64 -1.32
C ALA A 264 -3.80 17.58 -2.41
N CYS A 265 -3.16 17.73 -3.57
CA CYS A 265 -3.20 16.73 -4.64
C CYS A 265 -2.50 15.42 -4.26
N ASN A 266 -1.36 15.49 -3.58
CA ASN A 266 -0.69 14.30 -3.04
C ASN A 266 -1.57 13.59 -2.00
N ASN A 267 -2.29 14.33 -1.16
CA ASN A 267 -3.22 13.75 -0.18
C ASN A 267 -4.45 13.13 -0.84
N ALA A 268 -5.01 13.76 -1.88
CA ALA A 268 -6.07 13.19 -2.69
C ALA A 268 -5.63 11.88 -3.35
N GLU A 269 -4.42 11.83 -3.91
CA GLU A 269 -3.87 10.62 -4.52
C GLU A 269 -3.64 9.52 -3.48
N ARG A 270 -3.10 9.87 -2.31
CA ARG A 270 -2.95 8.92 -1.18
C ARG A 270 -4.29 8.37 -0.74
N ALA A 271 -5.30 9.22 -0.56
CA ALA A 271 -6.65 8.82 -0.17
C ALA A 271 -7.30 7.91 -1.23
N TYR A 272 -7.15 8.23 -2.53
CA TYR A 272 -7.62 7.40 -3.63
C TYR A 272 -6.91 6.03 -3.66
N ASN A 273 -5.61 6.00 -3.36
CA ASN A 273 -4.80 4.77 -3.39
C ASN A 273 -5.12 3.78 -2.25
N TYR A 274 -5.82 4.20 -1.19
CA TYR A 274 -6.38 3.24 -0.21
C TYR A 274 -7.43 2.32 -0.84
N GLY A 275 -7.97 2.67 -2.00
CA GLY A 275 -9.03 1.90 -2.62
C GLY A 275 -10.36 2.07 -1.89
N ARG A 276 -11.34 1.27 -2.28
CA ARG A 276 -12.67 1.30 -1.67
C ARG A 276 -12.62 0.60 -0.32
N LEU A 277 -12.63 1.39 0.75
CA LEU A 277 -12.78 0.90 2.12
C LEU A 277 -14.26 0.94 2.51
N HIS A 278 -14.76 -0.14 3.10
CA HIS A 278 -16.09 -0.17 3.70
C HIS A 278 -16.03 0.52 5.08
N GLY A 279 -17.02 1.38 5.36
CA GLY A 279 -17.11 2.16 6.58
C GLY A 279 -18.51 2.79 6.72
N THR A 280 -18.84 3.25 7.93
CA THR A 280 -20.15 3.81 8.31
C THR A 280 -20.42 5.21 7.77
N SER A 281 -19.44 5.86 7.11
CA SER A 281 -19.63 7.15 6.46
C SER A 281 -20.37 6.97 5.13
N GLY A 282 -21.53 7.62 4.97
CA GLY A 282 -22.32 7.63 3.73
C GLY A 282 -21.64 8.27 2.51
N ILE A 283 -20.38 8.70 2.65
CA ILE A 283 -19.56 9.27 1.58
C ILE A 283 -18.61 8.19 1.08
N ASN A 284 -18.64 7.92 -0.24
CA ASN A 284 -17.67 7.05 -0.89
C ASN A 284 -16.33 7.80 -1.06
N VAL A 285 -15.54 7.82 0.02
CA VAL A 285 -14.25 8.53 0.13
C VAL A 285 -13.30 8.20 -1.01
N TYR A 286 -13.29 6.93 -1.43
CA TYR A 286 -12.52 6.47 -2.57
C TYR A 286 -12.93 7.19 -3.86
N ALA A 287 -14.23 7.22 -4.17
CA ALA A 287 -14.72 7.85 -5.39
C ALA A 287 -14.50 9.38 -5.36
N GLU A 288 -14.78 10.02 -4.24
CA GLU A 288 -14.58 11.46 -4.06
C GLU A 288 -13.10 11.85 -4.17
N SER A 289 -12.21 11.08 -3.56
CA SER A 289 -10.77 11.29 -3.68
C SER A 289 -10.30 11.12 -5.12
N GLY A 290 -10.84 10.15 -5.86
CA GLY A 290 -10.51 9.97 -7.27
C GLY A 290 -10.97 11.14 -8.17
N VAL A 291 -12.11 11.77 -7.86
CA VAL A 291 -12.52 13.02 -8.52
C VAL A 291 -11.54 14.16 -8.22
N LEU A 292 -11.07 14.29 -6.97
CA LEU A 292 -10.05 15.28 -6.61
C LEU A 292 -8.73 15.04 -7.35
N VAL A 293 -8.30 13.78 -7.49
CA VAL A 293 -7.09 13.43 -8.26
C VAL A 293 -7.25 13.81 -9.72
N ALA A 294 -8.40 13.52 -10.33
CA ALA A 294 -8.67 13.92 -11.71
C ALA A 294 -8.59 15.44 -11.87
N ARG A 295 -9.16 16.21 -10.93
CA ARG A 295 -9.06 17.68 -10.92
C ARG A 295 -7.63 18.17 -10.74
N CYS A 296 -6.85 17.53 -9.88
CA CYS A 296 -5.44 17.84 -9.71
C CYS A 296 -4.62 17.63 -10.99
N LEU A 297 -4.88 16.54 -11.71
CA LEU A 297 -4.22 16.24 -12.97
C LEU A 297 -4.56 17.26 -14.07
N THR A 298 -5.77 17.81 -14.07
CA THR A 298 -6.22 18.73 -15.12
C THR A 298 -6.05 20.21 -14.77
N ASN A 299 -6.19 20.60 -13.50
CA ASN A 299 -6.35 22.00 -13.10
C ASN A 299 -5.20 22.51 -12.21
N VAL A 300 -4.29 21.66 -11.76
CA VAL A 300 -3.11 22.05 -10.97
C VAL A 300 -1.86 21.78 -11.80
N PRO A 301 -1.33 22.78 -12.55
CA PRO A 301 -0.24 22.57 -13.50
C PRO A 301 1.00 21.93 -12.86
N SER A 302 1.37 22.40 -11.67
CA SER A 302 2.52 21.92 -10.92
C SER A 302 2.39 20.46 -10.46
N TYR A 303 1.17 19.94 -10.34
CA TYR A 303 0.92 18.52 -10.06
C TYR A 303 0.82 17.72 -11.36
N GLY A 304 0.10 18.23 -12.36
CA GLY A 304 -0.10 17.57 -13.66
C GLY A 304 1.18 17.37 -14.47
N GLN A 305 2.10 18.33 -14.45
CA GLN A 305 3.40 18.27 -15.16
C GLN A 305 4.30 17.11 -14.70
N ARG A 306 4.01 16.50 -13.54
CA ARG A 306 4.73 15.31 -13.05
C ARG A 306 4.39 14.03 -13.83
N PHE A 307 3.42 14.09 -14.74
CA PHE A 307 2.94 12.98 -15.54
C PHE A 307 3.09 13.31 -17.02
N SER A 308 3.48 12.32 -17.83
CA SER A 308 3.58 12.48 -19.29
C SER A 308 2.22 12.75 -19.94
N ASN A 309 1.18 12.03 -19.49
CA ASN A 309 -0.19 12.15 -20.01
C ASN A 309 -1.21 12.36 -18.86
N PRO A 310 -1.23 13.54 -18.22
CA PRO A 310 -2.08 13.81 -17.06
C PRO A 310 -3.57 13.77 -17.42
N GLN A 311 -3.94 14.27 -18.61
CA GLN A 311 -5.33 14.26 -19.08
C GLN A 311 -5.85 12.83 -19.29
N ASP A 312 -5.08 11.94 -19.93
CA ASP A 312 -5.50 10.54 -20.12
C ASP A 312 -5.58 9.78 -18.79
N ARG A 313 -4.68 10.09 -17.85
CA ARG A 313 -4.76 9.53 -16.50
C ARG A 313 -6.04 9.98 -15.81
N ALA A 314 -6.40 11.26 -15.89
CA ALA A 314 -7.65 11.78 -15.35
C ALA A 314 -8.87 11.13 -16.03
N LYS A 315 -8.89 11.01 -17.36
CA LYS A 315 -9.95 10.31 -18.11
C LYS A 315 -10.15 8.88 -17.64
N ARG A 316 -9.08 8.10 -17.48
CA ARG A 316 -9.16 6.70 -16.99
C ARG A 316 -9.73 6.60 -15.57
N ILE A 317 -9.32 7.49 -14.66
CA ILE A 317 -9.87 7.54 -13.30
C ILE A 317 -11.37 7.86 -13.36
N LEU A 318 -11.76 8.90 -14.10
CA LEU A 318 -13.15 9.32 -14.21
C LEU A 318 -14.03 8.25 -14.89
N GLN A 319 -13.53 7.55 -15.90
CA GLN A 319 -14.20 6.42 -16.55
C GLN A 319 -14.45 5.30 -15.55
N ASN A 320 -13.44 4.91 -14.76
CA ASN A 320 -13.59 3.87 -13.74
C ASN A 320 -14.66 4.27 -12.70
N LEU A 321 -14.62 5.50 -12.21
CA LEU A 321 -15.58 6.00 -11.22
C LEU A 321 -17.00 6.13 -11.78
N SER A 322 -17.12 6.58 -13.03
CA SER A 322 -18.40 6.68 -13.75
C SER A 322 -19.05 5.30 -13.93
N THR A 323 -18.28 4.32 -14.41
CA THR A 323 -18.80 3.00 -14.77
C THR A 323 -18.96 2.09 -13.56
N ASN A 324 -17.96 2.03 -12.68
CA ASN A 324 -17.94 1.06 -11.58
C ASN A 324 -18.50 1.60 -10.26
N GLN A 325 -18.50 2.92 -10.06
CA GLN A 325 -19.04 3.55 -8.84
C GLN A 325 -20.30 4.39 -9.12
N ASN A 326 -20.78 4.45 -10.37
CA ASN A 326 -21.93 5.26 -10.79
C ASN A 326 -21.83 6.74 -10.36
N HIS A 327 -20.62 7.29 -10.26
CA HIS A 327 -20.38 8.59 -9.61
C HIS A 327 -20.80 9.77 -10.51
N ALA A 328 -21.78 10.56 -10.06
CA ALA A 328 -22.39 11.63 -10.86
C ALA A 328 -21.39 12.72 -11.28
N VAL A 329 -20.57 13.21 -10.35
CA VAL A 329 -19.55 14.23 -10.65
C VAL A 329 -18.50 13.70 -11.64
N ALA A 330 -18.17 12.41 -11.56
CA ALA A 330 -17.19 11.82 -12.46
C ALA A 330 -17.73 11.74 -13.90
N LYS A 331 -19.02 11.39 -14.05
CA LYS A 331 -19.73 11.43 -15.34
C LYS A 331 -19.72 12.83 -15.94
N HIS A 332 -20.05 13.84 -15.15
CA HIS A 332 -20.08 15.22 -15.60
C HIS A 332 -18.69 15.70 -16.03
N MET A 333 -17.69 15.50 -15.18
CA MET A 333 -16.32 15.92 -15.46
C MET A 333 -15.74 15.20 -16.70
N LEU A 334 -16.05 13.91 -16.87
CA LEU A 334 -15.62 13.16 -18.07
C LEU A 334 -16.25 13.74 -19.36
N LYS A 335 -17.50 14.22 -19.31
CA LYS A 335 -18.13 14.88 -20.46
C LYS A 335 -17.46 16.22 -20.80
N GLN A 336 -16.95 16.95 -19.81
CA GLN A 336 -16.24 18.22 -20.01
C GLN A 336 -14.82 18.06 -20.55
N MET A 337 -14.28 16.83 -20.58
CA MET A 337 -12.94 16.52 -21.08
C MET A 337 -12.93 15.95 -22.52
N LYS A 338 -14.11 15.87 -23.14
CA LYS A 338 -14.26 15.62 -24.57
C LYS A 338 -14.14 16.95 -25.30
#